data_AF-A0AAE2YNM5-F1
#
_entry.id   AF-A0AAE2YNM5-F1
#
_cell.length_a   1.000
_cell.length_b   1.000
_cell.length_c   1.000
_cell.angle_alpha   90.00
_cell.angle_beta   90.00
_cell.angle_gamma   90.00
#
_symmetry.space_group_name_H-M   'P 1'
#
loop_
_entity.id
_entity.type
_entity.pdbx_description
1 polymer ?
#
loop_
_entity_poly.entity_id
_entity_poly.type
_entity_poly.pdbx_seq_one_letter_code
_entity_poly.pdbx_strand_id
1 'polypeptide(L)'
;MGEPLPKDDTAQREQGAILLIVLVLIFAVTLAVMAYLYLNKNNTLIASNLAVQNAAQEATDAGLHKVQNLLATVPNPPPSSISPWYVAPTSSGTPPTAPLASFWQSCASANTCGKTTVAYGPYHFIVNYVVYPLGPNAQNNGYYYVTYIHSSNANGGGLGVTIEATLENTQ
;
A
#
# COMPACT_ATOMS: atom_id res chain seq x y z
N MET A 1 -33.68 59.23 60.46
CA MET A 1 -32.41 58.48 60.63
C MET A 1 -32.62 57.16 59.93
N GLY A 2 -31.99 56.98 58.76
CA GLY A 2 -32.18 55.81 57.92
C GLY A 2 -31.11 54.77 58.20
N GLU A 3 -31.53 53.54 58.50
CA GLU A 3 -30.68 52.36 58.45
C GLU A 3 -30.61 51.84 57.01
N PRO A 4 -29.42 51.63 56.43
CA PRO A 4 -29.29 50.95 55.16
C PRO A 4 -29.46 49.43 55.34
N LEU A 5 -30.37 48.84 54.56
CA LEU A 5 -30.59 47.40 54.47
C LEU A 5 -29.30 46.66 54.06
N PRO A 6 -29.03 45.47 54.62
CA PRO A 6 -27.86 44.68 54.28
C PRO A 6 -27.91 44.29 52.79
N LYS A 7 -26.84 44.62 52.09
CA LYS A 7 -26.70 44.49 50.65
C LYS A 7 -26.33 43.05 50.30
N ASP A 8 -27.32 42.26 49.93
CA ASP A 8 -27.32 41.14 48.97
C ASP A 8 -25.97 40.39 48.75
N ASP A 9 -25.45 39.73 49.78
CA ASP A 9 -24.30 38.80 49.67
C ASP A 9 -24.65 37.53 48.87
N THR A 10 -25.94 37.22 48.74
CA THR A 10 -26.47 36.06 48.01
C THR A 10 -26.30 36.20 46.50
N ALA A 11 -26.68 37.34 45.91
CA ALA A 11 -26.56 37.55 44.47
C ALA A 11 -25.11 37.49 43.98
N GLN A 12 -24.15 38.01 44.75
CA GLN A 12 -22.74 38.01 44.38
C GLN A 12 -22.10 36.60 44.51
N ARG A 13 -22.58 35.79 45.45
CA ARG A 13 -22.15 34.39 45.64
C ARG A 13 -22.75 33.46 44.58
N GLU A 14 -23.99 33.70 44.17
CA GLU A 14 -24.65 33.00 43.06
C GLU A 14 -23.97 33.31 41.71
N GLN A 15 -23.60 34.57 41.46
CA GLN A 15 -22.86 34.94 40.25
C GLN A 15 -21.46 34.27 40.17
N GLY A 16 -20.76 34.12 41.29
CA GLY A 16 -19.49 33.41 41.35
C GLY A 16 -19.63 31.89 41.10
N ALA A 17 -20.69 31.28 41.63
CA ALA A 17 -20.96 29.85 41.44
C ALA A 17 -21.37 29.53 39.99
N ILE A 18 -22.20 30.37 39.37
CA ILE A 18 -22.61 30.21 37.97
C ILE A 18 -21.39 30.29 37.04
N LEU A 19 -20.47 31.22 37.30
CA LEU A 19 -19.28 31.38 36.48
C LEU A 19 -18.35 30.15 36.53
N LEU A 20 -18.21 29.53 37.71
CA LEU A 20 -17.47 28.26 37.86
C LEU A 20 -18.12 27.11 37.10
N ILE A 21 -19.45 26.98 37.17
CA ILE A 21 -20.19 25.92 36.46
C ILE A 21 -20.02 26.08 34.94
N VAL A 22 -20.14 27.31 34.44
CA VAL A 22 -19.95 27.62 33.01
C VAL A 22 -18.51 27.30 32.58
N LEU A 23 -17.51 27.63 33.40
CA LEU A 23 -16.11 27.37 33.07
C LEU A 23 -15.79 25.87 33.03
N VAL A 24 -16.35 25.09 33.96
CA VAL A 24 -16.25 23.62 33.96
C VAL A 24 -16.96 23.04 32.73
N LEU A 25 -18.15 23.57 32.36
CA LEU A 25 -18.86 23.15 31.16
C LEU A 25 -18.07 23.43 29.88
N ILE A 26 -17.50 24.62 29.74
CA ILE A 26 -16.65 24.97 28.59
C ILE A 26 -15.44 24.03 28.52
N PHE A 27 -14.80 23.75 29.65
CA PHE A 27 -13.66 22.84 29.71
C PHE A 27 -14.04 21.39 29.35
N ALA A 28 -15.20 20.92 29.83
CA ALA A 28 -15.69 19.59 29.48
C ALA A 28 -16.01 19.48 27.97
N VAL A 29 -16.62 20.52 27.38
CA VAL A 29 -16.93 20.55 25.94
C VAL A 29 -15.66 20.62 25.10
N THR A 30 -14.66 21.42 25.47
CA THR A 30 -13.40 21.49 24.72
C THR A 30 -12.62 20.17 24.77
N LEU A 31 -12.61 19.48 25.91
CA LEU A 31 -12.03 18.13 26.01
C LEU A 31 -12.78 17.12 25.13
N ALA A 32 -14.11 17.16 25.09
CA ALA A 32 -14.91 16.28 24.25
C ALA A 32 -14.64 16.53 22.75
N VAL A 33 -14.53 17.79 22.33
CA VAL A 33 -14.20 18.15 20.93
C VAL A 33 -12.79 17.72 20.56
N MET A 34 -11.80 17.95 21.43
CA MET A 34 -10.42 17.47 21.21
C MET A 34 -10.36 15.95 21.05
N ALA A 35 -11.05 15.21 21.93
CA ALA A 35 -11.12 13.75 21.85
C ALA A 35 -11.79 13.28 20.54
N TYR A 36 -12.88 13.94 20.13
CA TYR A 36 -13.56 13.66 18.86
C TYR A 36 -12.64 13.89 17.65
N LEU A 37 -11.95 15.05 17.59
CA LEU A 37 -11.02 15.36 16.50
C LEU A 37 -9.86 14.36 16.45
N TYR A 38 -9.34 13.96 17.62
CA TYR A 38 -8.25 12.99 17.71
C TYR A 38 -8.66 11.59 17.21
N LEU A 39 -9.84 11.11 17.62
CA LEU A 39 -10.38 9.82 17.17
C LEU A 39 -10.63 9.81 15.66
N ASN A 40 -11.20 10.90 15.12
CA ASN A 40 -11.53 10.97 13.69
C ASN A 40 -10.29 11.05 12.80
N LYS A 41 -9.25 11.77 13.24
CA LYS A 41 -7.96 11.86 12.53
C LYS A 41 -7.30 10.50 12.40
N ASN A 42 -7.29 9.70 13.46
CA ASN A 42 -6.66 8.37 13.45
C ASN A 42 -7.43 7.37 12.59
N ASN A 43 -8.77 7.35 12.68
CA ASN A 43 -9.59 6.48 11.85
C ASN A 43 -9.41 6.76 10.34
N THR A 44 -9.30 8.04 9.97
CA THR A 44 -9.12 8.46 8.57
C THR A 44 -7.74 8.07 8.02
N LEU A 45 -6.67 8.23 8.82
CA LEU A 45 -5.32 7.86 8.40
C LEU A 45 -5.16 6.35 8.25
N ILE A 46 -5.74 5.56 9.17
CA ILE A 46 -5.69 4.10 9.11
C ILE A 46 -6.48 3.58 7.91
N ALA A 47 -7.69 4.08 7.68
CA ALA A 47 -8.51 3.70 6.53
C ALA A 47 -7.83 4.05 5.20
N SER A 48 -7.17 5.21 5.11
CA SER A 48 -6.41 5.62 3.92
C SER A 48 -5.22 4.70 3.66
N ASN A 49 -4.45 4.35 4.70
CA ASN A 49 -3.31 3.44 4.54
C ASN A 49 -3.74 2.02 4.14
N LEU A 50 -4.84 1.52 4.71
CA LEU A 50 -5.40 0.22 4.31
C LEU A 50 -5.91 0.25 2.86
N ALA A 51 -6.56 1.33 2.44
CA ALA A 51 -7.02 1.48 1.06
C ALA A 51 -5.85 1.47 0.07
N VAL A 52 -4.74 2.15 0.39
CA VAL A 52 -3.52 2.14 -0.45
C VAL A 52 -2.89 0.75 -0.49
N GLN A 53 -2.85 0.02 0.64
CA GLN A 53 -2.30 -1.34 0.68
C GLN A 53 -3.16 -2.31 -0.13
N ASN A 54 -4.47 -2.27 0.01
CA ASN A 54 -5.38 -3.10 -0.79
C ASN A 54 -5.24 -2.78 -2.28
N ALA A 55 -5.21 -1.51 -2.65
CA ALA A 55 -5.03 -1.11 -4.05
C ALA A 55 -3.64 -1.51 -4.60
N ALA A 56 -2.60 -1.51 -3.76
CA ALA A 56 -1.28 -2.00 -4.14
C ALA A 56 -1.26 -3.52 -4.37
N GLN A 57 -2.02 -4.29 -3.58
CA GLN A 57 -2.19 -5.73 -3.76
C GLN A 57 -2.98 -6.05 -5.03
N GLU A 58 -4.09 -5.36 -5.27
CA GLU A 58 -4.84 -5.51 -6.52
C GLU A 58 -3.99 -5.12 -7.74
N ALA A 59 -3.07 -4.16 -7.60
CA ALA A 59 -2.11 -3.82 -8.66
C ALA A 59 -1.09 -4.93 -8.90
N THR A 60 -0.60 -5.60 -7.85
CA THR A 60 0.27 -6.77 -8.02
C THR A 60 -0.46 -7.94 -8.66
N ASP A 61 -1.74 -8.17 -8.34
CA ASP A 61 -2.55 -9.24 -8.95
C ASP A 61 -2.80 -8.98 -10.44
N ALA A 62 -3.09 -7.74 -10.83
CA ALA A 62 -3.16 -7.35 -12.23
C ALA A 62 -1.82 -7.57 -12.96
N GLY A 63 -0.70 -7.28 -12.28
CA GLY A 63 0.64 -7.62 -12.76
C GLY A 63 0.82 -9.11 -12.99
N LEU A 64 0.34 -9.94 -12.05
CA LEU A 64 0.47 -11.39 -12.12
C LEU A 64 -0.33 -11.96 -13.29
N HIS A 65 -1.58 -11.52 -13.46
CA HIS A 65 -2.38 -11.86 -14.63
C HIS A 65 -1.72 -11.46 -15.94
N LYS A 66 -1.05 -10.31 -15.98
CA LYS A 66 -0.31 -9.88 -17.18
C LYS A 66 0.85 -10.82 -17.48
N VAL A 67 1.62 -11.21 -16.46
CA VAL A 67 2.74 -12.15 -16.63
C VAL A 67 2.24 -13.53 -17.05
N GLN A 68 1.16 -14.03 -16.47
CA GLN A 68 0.54 -15.30 -16.89
C GLN A 68 0.18 -15.30 -18.37
N ASN A 69 -0.47 -14.22 -18.84
CA ASN A 69 -0.83 -14.07 -20.25
C ASN A 69 0.40 -13.99 -21.16
N LEU A 70 1.50 -13.38 -20.70
CA LEU A 70 2.76 -13.36 -21.45
C LEU A 70 3.40 -14.74 -21.50
N LEU A 71 3.45 -15.45 -20.37
CA LEU A 71 4.01 -16.80 -20.27
C LEU A 71 3.28 -17.79 -21.17
N ALA A 72 1.95 -17.68 -21.31
CA ALA A 72 1.19 -18.51 -22.24
C ALA A 72 1.67 -18.41 -23.70
N THR A 73 2.27 -17.26 -24.09
CA THR A 73 2.83 -17.05 -25.44
C THR A 73 4.28 -17.51 -25.58
N VAL A 74 4.94 -17.87 -24.47
CA VAL A 74 6.34 -18.32 -24.48
C VAL A 74 6.39 -19.78 -24.91
N PRO A 75 7.18 -20.14 -25.94
CA PRO A 75 7.36 -21.54 -26.34
C PRO A 75 8.02 -22.38 -25.25
N ASN A 76 7.70 -23.67 -25.19
CA ASN A 76 8.40 -24.67 -24.37
C ASN A 76 9.34 -25.52 -25.26
N PRO A 77 10.66 -25.60 -24.99
CA PRO A 77 11.41 -24.89 -23.95
C PRO A 77 11.56 -23.39 -24.25
N PRO A 78 11.68 -22.54 -23.21
CA PRO A 78 11.78 -21.11 -23.40
C PRO A 78 13.13 -20.73 -24.04
N PRO A 79 13.15 -19.79 -24.99
CA PRO A 79 14.41 -19.35 -25.60
C PRO A 79 15.31 -18.62 -24.60
N SER A 80 16.60 -18.51 -24.95
CA SER A 80 17.63 -17.89 -24.10
C SER A 80 17.47 -16.37 -23.91
N SER A 81 16.69 -15.70 -24.75
CA SER A 81 16.28 -14.31 -24.53
C SER A 81 14.95 -14.02 -25.21
N ILE A 82 13.87 -14.00 -24.43
CA ILE A 82 12.52 -13.69 -24.93
C ILE A 82 12.28 -12.18 -24.93
N SER A 83 12.78 -11.50 -23.89
CA SER A 83 12.45 -10.10 -23.64
C SER A 83 13.31 -9.53 -22.51
N PRO A 84 13.48 -8.19 -22.41
CA PRO A 84 14.07 -7.52 -21.24
C PRO A 84 13.48 -7.94 -19.88
N TRP A 85 12.22 -8.37 -19.82
CA TRP A 85 11.57 -8.85 -18.58
C TRP A 85 11.86 -10.29 -18.22
N TYR A 86 12.55 -11.01 -19.11
CA TYR A 86 12.88 -12.41 -18.97
C TYR A 86 14.39 -12.55 -18.77
N VAL A 87 14.79 -13.10 -17.63
CA VAL A 87 16.20 -13.36 -17.35
C VAL A 87 16.42 -14.86 -17.47
N ALA A 88 17.22 -15.25 -18.46
CA ALA A 88 17.61 -16.65 -18.63
C ALA A 88 18.39 -17.15 -17.40
N PRO A 89 18.25 -18.43 -17.04
CA PRO A 89 18.86 -18.96 -15.84
C PRO A 89 20.38 -19.03 -16.05
N THR A 90 21.14 -18.42 -15.14
CA THR A 90 22.61 -18.48 -15.15
C THR A 90 23.15 -19.81 -14.59
N SER A 91 22.33 -20.54 -13.82
CA SER A 91 22.61 -21.90 -13.36
C SER A 91 21.30 -22.60 -12.99
N SER A 92 21.12 -23.84 -13.44
CA SER A 92 19.93 -24.64 -13.15
C SER A 92 19.77 -24.92 -11.66
N GLY A 93 18.61 -24.60 -11.07
CA GLY A 93 18.16 -25.19 -9.81
C GLY A 93 18.18 -24.31 -8.56
N THR A 94 18.73 -23.10 -8.59
CA THR A 94 18.57 -22.13 -7.50
C THR A 94 17.54 -21.08 -7.86
N PRO A 95 16.46 -20.91 -7.06
CA PRO A 95 15.56 -19.77 -7.22
C PRO A 95 16.40 -18.48 -7.11
N PRO A 96 16.31 -17.56 -8.10
CA PRO A 96 16.95 -16.27 -7.99
C PRO A 96 16.43 -15.55 -6.75
N THR A 97 17.30 -14.89 -5.99
CA THR A 97 16.87 -14.09 -4.84
C THR A 97 15.98 -12.94 -5.30
N ALA A 98 14.94 -12.62 -4.52
CA ALA A 98 14.09 -11.46 -4.76
C ALA A 98 14.91 -10.19 -5.01
N PRO A 99 14.65 -9.44 -6.11
CA PRO A 99 15.42 -8.25 -6.41
C PRO A 99 15.29 -7.16 -5.34
N LEU A 100 16.42 -6.52 -5.01
CA LEU A 100 16.49 -5.42 -4.05
C LEU A 100 15.70 -4.19 -4.53
N ALA A 101 15.33 -3.30 -3.61
CA ALA A 101 14.64 -2.04 -3.94
C ALA A 101 15.37 -1.19 -5.00
N SER A 102 16.71 -1.17 -4.97
CA SER A 102 17.55 -0.45 -5.94
C SER A 102 17.44 -1.01 -7.37
N PHE A 103 17.17 -2.32 -7.51
CA PHE A 103 16.92 -2.92 -8.81
C PHE A 103 15.65 -2.33 -9.43
N TRP A 104 14.54 -2.29 -8.68
CA TRP A 104 13.26 -1.79 -9.18
C TRP A 104 13.27 -0.32 -9.58
N GLN A 105 14.12 0.48 -8.94
CA GLN A 105 14.30 1.91 -9.28
C GLN A 105 14.95 2.11 -10.65
N SER A 106 15.78 1.17 -11.09
CA SER A 106 16.59 1.29 -12.32
C SER A 106 16.19 0.33 -13.43
N CYS A 107 15.42 -0.73 -13.13
CA CYS A 107 15.15 -1.81 -14.07
C CYS A 107 14.37 -1.33 -15.30
N ALA A 108 13.42 -0.40 -15.11
CA ALA A 108 12.64 0.14 -16.21
C ALA A 108 13.49 1.02 -17.15
N SER A 109 14.40 1.82 -16.60
CA SER A 109 15.34 2.63 -17.38
C SER A 109 16.44 1.80 -18.06
N ALA A 110 16.86 0.70 -17.41
CA ALA A 110 17.87 -0.21 -17.94
C ALA A 110 17.29 -1.24 -18.93
N ASN A 111 15.96 -1.24 -19.14
CA ASN A 111 15.26 -2.22 -19.93
C ASN A 111 15.59 -3.66 -19.49
N THR A 112 15.54 -3.93 -18.18
CA THR A 112 15.79 -5.24 -17.56
C THR A 112 14.59 -5.78 -16.79
N CYS A 113 13.45 -5.10 -16.88
CA CYS A 113 12.18 -5.55 -16.33
C CYS A 113 11.03 -5.12 -17.25
N GLY A 114 9.90 -5.80 -17.10
CA GLY A 114 8.66 -5.45 -17.75
C GLY A 114 7.95 -4.41 -16.93
N LYS A 115 7.23 -3.50 -17.58
CA LYS A 115 6.50 -2.43 -16.91
C LYS A 115 5.06 -2.42 -17.39
N THR A 116 4.14 -2.25 -16.45
CA THR A 116 2.76 -1.90 -16.72
C THR A 116 2.27 -0.88 -15.71
N THR A 117 1.16 -0.25 -15.99
CA THR A 117 0.56 0.77 -15.14
C THR A 117 -0.89 0.41 -14.90
N VAL A 118 -1.30 0.43 -13.64
CA VAL A 118 -2.65 0.06 -13.22
C VAL A 118 -3.21 1.21 -12.38
N ALA A 119 -4.48 1.53 -12.58
CA ALA A 119 -5.17 2.58 -11.82
C ALA A 119 -6.34 1.97 -11.06
N TYR A 120 -6.43 2.29 -9.77
CA TYR A 120 -7.53 1.89 -8.89
C TYR A 120 -8.11 3.14 -8.24
N GLY A 121 -9.25 3.61 -8.76
CA GLY A 121 -9.86 4.87 -8.34
C GLY A 121 -8.86 6.04 -8.49
N PRO A 122 -8.53 6.77 -7.40
CA PRO A 122 -7.57 7.88 -7.44
C PRO A 122 -6.10 7.44 -7.39
N TYR A 123 -5.80 6.15 -7.21
CA TYR A 123 -4.45 5.65 -7.04
C TYR A 123 -3.87 5.13 -8.36
N HIS A 124 -2.64 5.54 -8.67
CA HIS A 124 -1.91 5.10 -9.85
C HIS A 124 -0.69 4.30 -9.42
N PHE A 125 -0.58 3.07 -9.91
CA PHE A 125 0.54 2.18 -9.60
C PHE A 125 1.34 1.88 -10.86
N ILE A 126 2.66 1.90 -10.71
CA ILE A 126 3.61 1.34 -11.65
C ILE A 126 3.92 -0.07 -11.17
N VAL A 127 3.67 -1.05 -12.02
CA VAL A 127 3.93 -2.45 -11.73
C VAL A 127 5.08 -2.91 -12.62
N ASN A 128 6.21 -3.22 -12.00
CA ASN A 128 7.36 -3.79 -12.66
C ASN A 128 7.41 -5.29 -12.40
N TYR A 129 7.84 -6.08 -13.38
CA TYR A 129 7.93 -7.53 -13.22
C TYR A 129 9.17 -8.10 -13.90
N VAL A 130 9.68 -9.19 -13.33
CA VAL A 130 10.75 -10.00 -13.92
C VAL A 130 10.42 -11.48 -13.77
N VAL A 131 10.78 -12.26 -14.77
CA VAL A 131 10.48 -13.68 -14.87
C VAL A 131 11.77 -14.45 -15.04
N TYR A 132 11.91 -15.51 -14.25
CA TYR A 132 13.05 -16.43 -14.30
C TYR A 132 12.55 -17.87 -14.47
N PRO A 133 13.03 -18.61 -15.47
CA PRO A 133 12.71 -20.03 -15.60
C PRO A 133 13.45 -20.82 -14.52
N LEU A 134 12.73 -21.71 -13.83
CA LEU A 134 13.29 -22.63 -12.84
C LEU A 134 13.71 -23.95 -13.47
N GLY A 135 13.01 -24.39 -14.52
CA GLY A 135 13.32 -25.61 -15.25
C GLY A 135 12.08 -26.29 -15.82
N PRO A 136 12.27 -27.41 -16.54
CA PRO A 136 11.18 -28.18 -17.10
C PRO A 136 10.32 -28.83 -16.01
N ASN A 137 9.00 -28.79 -16.19
CA ASN A 137 8.06 -29.60 -15.44
C ASN A 137 7.90 -30.96 -16.12
N ALA A 138 8.45 -32.01 -15.50
CA ALA A 138 8.39 -33.37 -16.02
C ALA A 138 6.98 -33.98 -16.00
N GLN A 139 6.04 -33.45 -15.21
CA GLN A 139 4.68 -34.01 -15.11
C GLN A 139 3.78 -33.59 -16.27
N ASN A 140 3.90 -32.35 -16.76
CA ASN A 140 2.94 -31.76 -17.71
C ASN A 140 3.59 -31.27 -19.02
N ASN A 141 4.82 -31.70 -19.34
CA ASN A 141 5.57 -31.22 -20.49
C ASN A 141 5.68 -29.67 -20.53
N GLY A 142 5.78 -29.06 -19.35
CA GLY A 142 5.73 -27.61 -19.15
C GLY A 142 7.07 -27.04 -18.69
N TYR A 143 7.09 -25.76 -18.35
CA TYR A 143 8.20 -25.11 -17.65
C TYR A 143 7.69 -24.36 -16.43
N TYR A 144 8.45 -24.44 -15.33
CA TYR A 144 8.23 -23.63 -14.14
C TYR A 144 8.99 -22.31 -14.26
N TYR A 145 8.36 -21.24 -13.80
CA TYR A 145 8.92 -19.91 -13.73
C TYR A 145 8.69 -19.34 -12.34
N VAL A 146 9.69 -18.65 -11.78
CA VAL A 146 9.47 -17.72 -10.68
C VAL A 146 9.36 -16.31 -11.25
N THR A 147 8.36 -15.58 -10.78
CA THR A 147 8.11 -14.20 -11.16
C THR A 147 8.16 -13.33 -9.93
N TYR A 148 8.90 -12.22 -10.04
CA TYR A 148 8.85 -11.15 -9.06
C TYR A 148 8.08 -9.98 -9.63
N ILE A 149 7.12 -9.47 -8.87
CA ILE A 149 6.27 -8.35 -9.27
C ILE A 149 6.36 -7.29 -8.18
N HIS A 150 6.75 -6.09 -8.57
CA HIS A 150 6.87 -4.94 -7.69
C HIS A 150 5.87 -3.87 -8.08
N SER A 151 4.93 -3.54 -7.19
CA SER A 151 4.07 -2.37 -7.34
C SER A 151 4.63 -1.19 -6.57
N SER A 152 4.66 -0.03 -7.20
CA SER A 152 5.01 1.24 -6.55
C SER A 152 4.03 2.33 -6.97
N ASN A 153 3.77 3.28 -6.07
CA ASN A 153 2.90 4.41 -6.41
C ASN A 153 3.59 5.30 -7.44
N ALA A 154 2.91 5.63 -8.53
CA ALA A 154 3.42 6.48 -9.61
C ALA A 154 3.79 7.89 -9.13
N ASN A 155 3.18 8.36 -8.03
CA ASN A 155 3.39 9.70 -7.48
C ASN A 155 4.52 9.78 -6.45
N GLY A 156 5.38 8.77 -6.35
CA GLY A 156 6.62 8.83 -5.56
C GLY A 156 6.45 8.71 -4.03
N GLY A 157 5.23 8.44 -3.55
CA GLY A 157 4.94 8.20 -2.14
C GLY A 157 4.06 6.96 -1.97
N GLY A 158 4.64 5.86 -1.51
CA GLY A 158 3.88 4.64 -1.22
C GLY A 158 4.78 3.46 -0.83
N LEU A 159 4.23 2.54 -0.04
CA LEU A 159 4.82 1.25 0.26
C LEU A 159 4.96 0.48 -1.06
N GLY A 160 6.20 0.29 -1.52
CA GLY A 160 6.45 -0.61 -2.63
C GLY A 160 6.22 -2.04 -2.16
N VAL A 161 5.32 -2.78 -2.82
CA VAL A 161 5.04 -4.18 -2.47
C VAL A 161 5.68 -5.06 -3.53
N THR A 162 6.55 -5.98 -3.11
CA THR A 162 7.10 -7.02 -3.97
C THR A 162 6.46 -8.35 -3.60
N ILE A 163 5.88 -9.03 -4.58
CA ILE A 163 5.42 -10.40 -4.45
C ILE A 163 6.30 -11.33 -5.28
N GLU A 164 6.46 -12.55 -4.77
CA GLU A 164 7.05 -13.68 -5.48
C GLU A 164 5.93 -14.66 -5.83
N ALA A 165 5.88 -15.10 -7.07
CA ALA A 165 4.91 -16.08 -7.54
C ALA A 165 5.58 -17.13 -8.43
N THR A 166 5.28 -18.40 -8.18
CA THR A 166 5.67 -19.50 -9.06
C THR A 166 4.53 -19.77 -10.05
N LEU A 167 4.85 -19.71 -11.34
CA LEU A 167 3.92 -19.92 -12.44
C LEU A 167 4.36 -21.14 -13.25
N GLU A 168 3.39 -21.87 -13.77
CA GLU A 168 3.61 -22.99 -14.67
C GLU A 168 3.09 -22.62 -16.06
N ASN A 169 3.90 -22.84 -17.09
CA ASN A 169 3.46 -22.80 -18.48
C ASN A 169 3.26 -24.23 -18.98
N THR A 170 2.00 -24.63 -19.12
CA THR A 170 1.62 -25.89 -19.79
C THR A 170 1.22 -25.54 -21.22
N GLN A 171 1.93 -26.11 -22.20
CA GLN A 171 1.57 -26.06 -23.61
C GLN A 171 1.29 -27.46 -24.11
#